data_AF-A0A7S3T9L7-F1
#
_entry.id   AF-A0A7S3T9L7-F1
#
_cell.length_a   1.000
_cell.length_b   1.000
_cell.length_c   1.000
_cell.angle_alpha   90.00
_cell.angle_beta   90.00
_cell.angle_gamma   90.00
#
_symmetry.space_group_name_H-M   'P 1'
#
loop_
_entity.id
_entity.type
_entity.pdbx_description
1 polymer ?
#
loop_
_entity_poly.entity_id
_entity_poly.type
_entity_poly.pdbx_seq_one_letter_code
_entity_poly.pdbx_strand_id
1 'polypeptide(L)'
;HDWESAVPLRLMVTCESGDCAVQIPSHSDGGYYELERFTADGAPSAEETAARLLMQAAFGPDRTSVASLAADLSTDAAAAVEGWVHAQMALPATLLRSYFRSKANPRLHSPLATGGVRRACDASSRWHRYAFSKEDVGKALSVSEENGVYSWRVNSEIRVELDSPSLAAGEYTLCAVSESVDGMLLVGAPNDACTDLTSLTNPTIVFRSQAAIDALFLLPASSATLTPIAGVADAAVLDALVGEPTLPPCTESILRTEGSEFWRFDGRLHLEQNTLDSPAAGAESELTYKSGCPNVAKTFLTRGKCKLQETCAPLVFGSQL
;
A
#
# COMPACT_ATOMS: atom_id res chain seq x y z
N HIS A 1 19.42 -27.86 -30.57
CA HIS A 1 19.13 -26.53 -30.02
C HIS A 1 20.15 -25.60 -30.65
N ASP A 2 19.82 -25.09 -31.84
CA ASP A 2 20.76 -24.44 -32.77
C ASP A 2 20.68 -22.91 -32.67
N TRP A 3 20.62 -22.38 -31.45
CA TRP A 3 20.46 -20.94 -31.22
C TRP A 3 21.76 -20.14 -31.32
N GLU A 4 22.88 -20.78 -31.67
CA GLU A 4 24.13 -20.10 -31.99
C GLU A 4 24.53 -20.34 -33.46
N SER A 5 23.72 -19.82 -34.37
CA SER A 5 24.09 -19.76 -35.79
C SER A 5 24.80 -18.43 -36.08
N ALA A 6 26.14 -18.50 -36.11
CA ALA A 6 27.09 -17.60 -36.76
C ALA A 6 27.18 -16.12 -36.31
N VAL A 7 28.12 -15.87 -35.38
CA VAL A 7 28.76 -14.56 -35.21
C VAL A 7 30.08 -14.52 -36.01
N PRO A 8 30.39 -13.46 -36.77
CA PRO A 8 29.48 -12.51 -37.41
C PRO A 8 29.53 -12.64 -38.95
N LEU A 9 28.36 -12.55 -39.58
CA LEU A 9 28.28 -12.02 -40.95
C LEU A 9 28.90 -10.60 -40.91
N ARG A 10 30.14 -10.46 -41.40
CA ARG A 10 30.74 -9.16 -41.66
C ARG A 10 29.98 -8.52 -42.81
N LEU A 11 28.89 -7.81 -42.52
CA LEU A 11 28.27 -6.94 -43.50
C LEU A 11 29.30 -5.86 -43.86
N MET A 12 29.67 -5.81 -45.14
CA MET A 12 30.66 -4.87 -45.61
C MET A 12 30.06 -3.47 -45.60
N VAL A 13 30.66 -2.56 -44.84
CA VAL A 13 30.32 -1.14 -44.88
C VAL A 13 31.10 -0.52 -46.04
N THR A 14 30.39 0.01 -47.03
CA THR A 14 30.98 0.73 -48.16
C THR A 14 30.78 2.22 -47.94
N CYS A 15 31.87 2.97 -47.89
CA CYS A 15 31.84 4.42 -47.73
C CYS A 15 32.34 5.09 -49.01
N GLU A 16 31.58 6.04 -49.53
CA GLU A 16 31.97 6.86 -50.69
C GLU A 16 31.62 8.32 -50.40
N SER A 17 32.60 9.21 -50.52
CA SER A 17 32.45 10.66 -50.31
C SER A 17 31.85 11.10 -48.96
N GLY A 18 32.04 10.32 -47.89
CA GLY A 18 31.56 10.62 -46.54
C GLY A 18 30.23 9.97 -46.17
N ASP A 19 29.54 9.36 -47.14
CA ASP A 19 28.34 8.57 -46.89
C ASP A 19 28.71 7.08 -46.83
N CYS A 20 28.36 6.44 -45.71
CA CYS A 20 28.57 5.01 -45.51
C CYS A 20 27.24 4.27 -45.61
N ALA A 21 27.21 3.24 -46.47
CA ALA A 21 26.07 2.36 -46.62
C ALA A 21 26.44 0.93 -46.22
N VAL A 22 25.48 0.21 -45.64
CA VAL A 22 25.56 -1.23 -45.38
C VAL A 22 24.40 -1.91 -46.07
N GLN A 23 24.68 -2.94 -46.87
CA GLN A 23 23.61 -3.70 -47.52
C GLN A 23 23.14 -4.80 -46.56
N ILE A 24 21.92 -4.64 -46.06
CA ILE A 24 21.28 -5.59 -45.15
C ILE A 24 20.64 -6.71 -45.99
N PRO A 25 20.97 -8.00 -45.79
CA PRO A 25 20.34 -9.09 -46.52
C PRO A 25 18.84 -9.16 -46.25
N SER A 26 18.05 -9.49 -47.27
CA SER A 26 16.62 -9.74 -47.08
C SER A 26 16.40 -11.14 -46.49
N HIS A 27 15.72 -11.26 -45.34
CA HIS A 27 15.27 -12.54 -44.81
C HIS A 27 13.86 -12.89 -45.31
N SER A 28 13.72 -14.08 -45.91
CA SER A 28 12.42 -14.63 -46.37
C SER A 28 11.45 -14.95 -45.22
N ASP A 29 11.96 -15.00 -43.99
CA ASP A 29 11.28 -15.61 -42.84
C ASP A 29 10.71 -14.56 -41.87
N GLY A 30 10.72 -13.28 -42.25
CA GLY A 30 10.23 -12.18 -41.42
C GLY A 30 11.15 -11.77 -40.27
N GLY A 31 12.43 -12.15 -40.31
CA GLY A 31 13.43 -11.71 -39.35
C GLY A 31 13.66 -10.19 -39.40
N TYR A 32 13.98 -9.60 -38.25
CA TYR A 32 14.36 -8.18 -38.11
C TYR A 32 15.83 -8.04 -37.74
N TYR A 33 16.42 -6.92 -38.12
CA TYR A 33 17.77 -6.53 -37.70
C TYR A 33 17.67 -5.43 -36.64
N GLU A 34 18.45 -5.53 -35.58
CA GLU A 34 18.53 -4.52 -34.53
C GLU A 34 19.90 -3.82 -34.57
N LEU A 35 19.89 -2.49 -34.58
CA LEU A 35 21.10 -1.69 -34.43
C LEU A 35 21.39 -1.52 -32.94
N GLU A 36 22.22 -2.39 -32.38
CA GLU A 36 22.54 -2.34 -30.94
C GLU A 36 23.43 -1.14 -30.58
N ARG A 37 24.34 -0.75 -31.47
CA ARG A 37 25.29 0.33 -31.19
C ARG A 37 25.70 1.08 -32.46
N PHE A 38 25.59 2.40 -32.42
CA PHE A 38 26.18 3.31 -33.39
C PHE A 38 27.11 4.27 -32.65
N THR A 39 28.32 4.46 -33.17
CA THR A 39 29.26 5.47 -32.68
C THR A 39 29.54 6.38 -33.86
N ALA A 40 28.98 7.58 -33.86
CA ALA A 40 29.34 8.60 -34.84
C ALA A 40 30.79 9.06 -34.57
N ASP A 41 31.56 9.33 -35.62
CA ASP A 41 32.85 9.99 -35.49
C ASP A 41 32.63 11.46 -35.10
N GLY A 42 32.91 11.78 -33.83
CA GLY A 42 32.79 13.13 -33.28
C GLY A 42 32.53 13.11 -31.78
N ALA A 43 33.04 14.12 -31.07
CA ALA A 43 32.58 14.36 -29.70
C ALA A 43 31.07 14.71 -29.74
N PRO A 44 30.24 14.14 -28.84
CA PRO A 44 28.83 14.49 -28.79
C PRO A 44 28.67 16.00 -28.60
N SER A 45 27.66 16.57 -29.24
CA SER A 45 27.29 17.97 -29.05
C SER A 45 26.96 18.26 -27.59
N ALA A 46 26.99 19.54 -27.21
CA ALA A 46 26.56 19.96 -25.87
C ALA A 46 25.10 19.56 -25.58
N GLU A 47 24.24 19.57 -26.61
CA GLU A 47 22.84 19.16 -26.51
C GLU A 47 22.70 17.64 -26.27
N GLU A 48 23.43 16.81 -27.03
CA GLU A 48 23.45 15.36 -26.82
C GLU A 48 24.03 14.98 -25.45
N THR A 49 25.05 15.71 -25.00
CA THR A 49 25.67 15.51 -23.69
C THR A 49 24.71 15.88 -22.57
N ALA A 50 24.01 17.03 -22.69
CA ALA A 50 22.96 17.44 -21.75
C ALA A 50 21.83 16.42 -21.68
N ALA A 51 21.33 15.96 -22.84
CA ALA A 51 20.26 14.97 -22.90
C ALA A 51 20.66 13.65 -22.22
N ARG A 52 21.88 13.16 -22.47
CA ARG A 52 22.41 11.94 -21.85
C ARG A 52 22.53 12.08 -20.33
N LEU A 53 23.09 13.19 -19.85
CA LEU A 53 23.21 13.45 -18.41
C LEU A 53 21.83 13.44 -17.73
N LEU A 54 20.88 14.19 -18.30
CA LEU A 54 19.55 14.34 -17.71
C LEU A 54 18.73 13.04 -17.77
N MET A 55 18.89 12.22 -18.81
CA MET A 55 18.27 10.89 -18.85
C MET A 55 18.82 9.94 -17.77
N GLN A 56 20.09 10.08 -17.39
CA GLN A 56 20.72 9.25 -16.36
C GLN A 56 20.44 9.76 -14.94
N ALA A 57 20.35 11.08 -14.76
CA ALA A 57 20.34 11.71 -13.45
C ALA A 57 18.98 12.28 -13.02
N ALA A 58 18.00 12.34 -13.93
CA ALA A 58 16.64 12.81 -13.65
C ALA A 58 15.58 11.81 -14.15
N PHE A 59 14.29 12.05 -13.86
CA PHE A 59 13.16 11.24 -14.37
C PHE A 59 12.84 11.51 -15.85
N GLY A 60 13.86 11.87 -16.64
CA GLY A 60 13.76 12.31 -18.02
C GLY A 60 13.84 13.84 -18.18
N PRO A 61 14.53 14.35 -19.21
CA PRO A 61 14.56 15.77 -19.51
C PRO A 61 13.33 16.25 -20.28
N ASP A 62 13.04 17.54 -20.16
CA ASP A 62 12.27 18.30 -21.16
C ASP A 62 13.21 19.09 -22.09
N ARG A 63 12.68 19.63 -23.20
CA ARG A 63 13.51 20.37 -24.16
C ARG A 63 14.17 21.61 -23.56
N THR A 64 13.54 22.23 -22.56
CA THR A 64 14.03 23.46 -21.93
C THR A 64 15.25 23.18 -21.04
N SER A 65 15.19 22.10 -20.26
CA SER A 65 16.29 21.64 -19.41
C SER A 65 17.49 21.15 -20.23
N VAL A 66 17.26 20.47 -21.36
CA VAL A 66 18.34 20.13 -22.30
C VAL A 66 19.01 21.38 -22.83
N ALA A 67 18.22 22.33 -23.36
CA ALA A 67 18.77 23.56 -23.94
C ALA A 67 19.55 24.40 -22.90
N SER A 68 19.04 24.49 -21.67
CA SER A 68 19.69 25.22 -20.59
C SER A 68 21.05 24.61 -20.25
N LEU A 69 21.11 23.29 -20.02
CA LEU A 69 22.36 22.63 -19.67
C LEU A 69 23.35 22.59 -20.85
N ALA A 70 22.85 22.47 -22.07
CA ALA A 70 23.67 22.52 -23.29
C ALA A 70 24.38 23.87 -23.44
N ALA A 71 23.71 24.98 -23.10
CA ALA A 71 24.31 26.31 -23.11
C ALA A 71 25.50 26.38 -22.15
N ASP A 72 25.36 25.86 -20.92
CA ASP A 72 26.42 25.86 -19.92
C ASP A 72 27.59 24.94 -20.33
N LEU A 73 27.28 23.75 -20.85
CA LEU A 73 28.26 22.77 -21.35
C LEU A 73 29.12 23.30 -22.51
N SER A 74 28.57 24.22 -23.31
CA SER A 74 29.30 24.83 -24.43
C SER A 74 30.41 25.79 -23.99
N THR A 75 30.43 26.20 -22.71
CA THR A 75 31.43 27.11 -22.14
C THR A 75 32.52 26.36 -21.37
N ASP A 76 32.11 25.55 -20.39
CA ASP A 76 33.00 24.69 -19.61
C ASP A 76 32.21 23.45 -19.16
N ALA A 77 32.48 22.32 -19.81
CA ALA A 77 31.72 21.10 -19.59
C ALA A 77 31.88 20.56 -18.15
N ALA A 78 33.06 20.68 -17.54
CA ALA A 78 33.30 20.15 -16.21
C ALA A 78 32.59 20.99 -15.15
N ALA A 79 32.74 22.32 -15.24
CA ALA A 79 32.09 23.25 -14.32
C ALA A 79 30.55 23.22 -14.45
N ALA A 80 30.02 23.06 -15.66
CA ALA A 80 28.59 22.96 -15.90
C ALA A 80 27.96 21.71 -15.25
N VAL A 81 28.61 20.54 -15.37
CA VAL A 81 28.14 19.31 -14.72
C VAL A 81 28.22 19.41 -13.20
N GLU A 82 29.36 19.89 -12.67
CA GLU A 82 29.54 20.08 -11.22
C GLU A 82 28.50 21.06 -10.65
N GLY A 83 28.33 22.22 -11.30
CA GLY A 83 27.35 23.23 -10.91
C GLY A 83 25.91 22.70 -10.95
N TRP A 84 25.56 21.94 -12.00
CA TRP A 84 24.24 21.31 -12.09
C TRP A 84 24.01 20.29 -10.97
N VAL A 85 24.97 19.41 -10.67
CA VAL A 85 24.87 18.44 -9.58
C VAL A 85 24.70 19.15 -8.24
N HIS A 86 25.49 20.19 -7.96
CA HIS A 86 25.34 20.97 -6.73
C HIS A 86 23.99 21.67 -6.62
N ALA A 87 23.47 22.21 -7.73
CA ALA A 87 22.15 22.81 -7.77
C ALA A 87 21.05 21.79 -7.48
N GLN A 88 21.12 20.57 -8.04
CA GLN A 88 20.17 19.50 -7.73
C GLN A 88 20.26 19.06 -6.26
N MET A 89 21.47 18.95 -5.72
CA MET A 89 21.70 18.58 -4.32
C MET A 89 21.25 19.67 -3.33
N ALA A 90 21.18 20.93 -3.76
CA ALA A 90 20.69 22.04 -2.96
C ALA A 90 19.16 22.15 -2.91
N LEU A 91 18.44 21.46 -3.80
CA LEU A 91 16.98 21.43 -3.77
C LEU A 91 16.49 20.72 -2.50
N PRO A 92 15.38 21.18 -1.88
CA PRO A 92 14.77 20.47 -0.76
C PRO A 92 14.46 19.02 -1.16
N ALA A 93 14.94 18.06 -0.37
CA ALA A 93 14.73 16.65 -0.66
C ALA A 93 13.23 16.31 -0.69
N THR A 94 12.68 16.04 -1.88
CA THR A 94 11.34 15.46 -2.01
C THR A 94 11.45 13.94 -1.89
N LEU A 95 11.24 13.44 -0.67
CA LEU A 95 11.28 12.00 -0.43
C LEU A 95 9.95 11.39 -0.87
N LEU A 96 9.89 10.81 -2.08
CA LEU A 96 8.72 10.06 -2.57
C LEU A 96 8.23 9.04 -1.52
N ARG A 97 9.16 8.40 -0.80
CA ARG A 97 8.83 7.47 0.29
C ARG A 97 8.17 8.16 1.48
N SER A 98 8.58 9.38 1.84
CA SER A 98 7.94 10.18 2.89
C SER A 98 6.55 10.63 2.46
N TYR A 99 6.43 11.12 1.22
CA TYR A 99 5.15 11.50 0.63
C TYR A 99 4.18 10.32 0.57
N PHE A 100 4.63 9.17 0.07
CA PHE A 100 3.82 7.95 0.04
C PHE A 100 3.39 7.53 1.45
N ARG A 101 4.31 7.50 2.43
CA ARG A 101 4.00 7.11 3.82
C ARG A 101 2.99 8.03 4.50
N SER A 102 3.02 9.33 4.21
CA SER A 102 2.06 10.28 4.82
C SER A 102 0.65 10.19 4.23
N LYS A 103 0.49 9.48 3.10
CA LYS A 103 -0.79 9.32 2.39
C LYS A 103 -1.28 7.87 2.34
N ALA A 104 -0.40 6.90 2.56
CA ALA A 104 -0.75 5.50 2.56
C ALA A 104 -1.61 5.15 3.77
N ASN A 105 -2.76 4.55 3.52
CA ASN A 105 -3.67 4.04 4.54
C ASN A 105 -4.20 2.63 4.17
N PRO A 106 -3.29 1.66 3.89
CA PRO A 106 -3.71 0.32 3.51
C PRO A 106 -4.40 -0.40 4.67
N ARG A 107 -5.28 -1.34 4.33
CA ARG A 107 -5.82 -2.27 5.33
C ARG A 107 -4.73 -3.19 5.85
N LEU A 108 -4.83 -3.52 7.13
CA LEU A 108 -3.89 -4.41 7.77
C LEU A 108 -4.62 -5.25 8.83
N HIS A 109 -4.57 -6.57 8.67
CA HIS A 109 -5.18 -7.54 9.59
C HIS A 109 -4.28 -7.92 10.75
N SER A 110 -2.98 -7.96 10.47
CA SER A 110 -1.97 -8.36 11.43
C SER A 110 -0.76 -7.44 11.30
N PRO A 111 -0.08 -7.18 12.41
CA PRO A 111 1.10 -6.31 12.42
C PRO A 111 2.19 -6.84 11.50
N LEU A 112 2.89 -5.94 10.83
CA LEU A 112 4.04 -6.26 9.99
C LEU A 112 5.31 -5.70 10.63
N ALA A 113 6.47 -6.20 10.19
CA ALA A 113 7.76 -5.66 10.61
C ALA A 113 7.93 -4.15 10.29
N THR A 114 7.12 -3.61 9.40
CA THR A 114 7.16 -2.21 8.94
C THR A 114 6.12 -1.30 9.61
N GLY A 115 5.23 -1.84 10.46
CA GLY A 115 4.20 -1.05 11.16
C GLY A 115 3.09 -1.91 11.79
N GLY A 116 2.36 -1.30 12.73
CA GLY A 116 1.26 -1.94 13.45
C GLY A 116 -0.10 -1.74 12.79
N VAL A 117 -1.14 -2.35 13.37
CA VAL A 117 -2.54 -2.01 13.06
C VAL A 117 -2.96 -0.92 14.05
N ARG A 118 -3.54 0.18 13.55
CA ARG A 118 -4.18 1.20 14.40
C ARG A 118 -5.23 0.51 15.26
N ARG A 119 -5.33 0.82 16.56
CA ARG A 119 -6.32 0.16 17.42
C ARG A 119 -7.72 0.73 17.19
N ALA A 120 -8.74 -0.02 17.57
CA ALA A 120 -10.15 0.39 17.41
C ALA A 120 -10.46 1.74 18.08
N CYS A 121 -9.97 1.97 19.30
CA CYS A 121 -10.20 3.24 20.02
C CYS A 121 -9.15 4.33 19.77
N ASP A 122 -8.14 4.08 18.95
CA ASP A 122 -7.20 5.14 18.61
C ASP A 122 -7.95 6.22 17.83
N ALA A 123 -7.67 7.49 18.13
CA ALA A 123 -8.16 8.59 17.32
C ALA A 123 -7.82 8.35 15.84
N SER A 124 -8.75 8.70 14.96
CA SER A 124 -8.69 8.45 13.52
C SER A 124 -8.70 6.96 13.12
N SER A 125 -9.14 6.05 14.00
CA SER A 125 -9.49 4.68 13.60
C SER A 125 -10.65 4.70 12.61
N ARG A 126 -10.63 3.79 11.64
CA ARG A 126 -11.63 3.75 10.57
C ARG A 126 -12.70 2.72 10.88
N TRP A 127 -13.93 3.06 10.55
CA TRP A 127 -15.11 2.25 10.76
C TRP A 127 -16.01 2.27 9.53
N HIS A 128 -16.81 1.21 9.32
CA HIS A 128 -17.78 1.14 8.24
C HIS A 128 -19.11 0.50 8.67
N ARG A 129 -20.18 0.77 7.91
CA ARG A 129 -21.54 0.26 8.19
C ARG A 129 -21.98 -0.94 7.36
N TYR A 130 -21.28 -1.27 6.28
CA TYR A 130 -21.65 -2.42 5.43
C TYR A 130 -21.18 -3.75 6.05
N ALA A 131 -21.95 -4.83 5.85
CA ALA A 131 -21.67 -6.13 6.47
C ALA A 131 -20.47 -6.87 5.85
N PHE A 132 -20.27 -6.72 4.54
CA PHE A 132 -19.21 -7.41 3.79
C PHE A 132 -18.22 -6.43 3.17
N SER A 133 -16.94 -6.78 3.20
CA SER A 133 -15.87 -6.00 2.56
C SER A 133 -15.23 -6.80 1.43
N LYS A 134 -14.33 -6.15 0.67
CA LYS A 134 -13.49 -6.85 -0.31
C LYS A 134 -12.59 -7.92 0.31
N GLU A 135 -12.32 -7.84 1.61
CA GLU A 135 -11.53 -8.85 2.31
C GLU A 135 -12.30 -10.17 2.47
N ASP A 136 -13.62 -10.15 2.27
CA ASP A 136 -14.46 -11.33 2.40
C ASP A 136 -14.67 -12.07 1.07
N VAL A 137 -14.23 -11.48 -0.05
CA VAL A 137 -14.27 -12.13 -1.36
C VAL A 137 -13.44 -13.41 -1.35
N GLY A 138 -14.03 -14.49 -1.87
CA GLY A 138 -13.48 -15.84 -1.88
C GLY A 138 -13.72 -16.64 -0.60
N LYS A 139 -14.29 -16.04 0.46
CA LYS A 139 -14.62 -16.75 1.71
C LYS A 139 -16.00 -17.39 1.65
N ALA A 140 -16.19 -18.41 2.48
CA ALA A 140 -17.48 -19.03 2.71
C ALA A 140 -18.41 -18.11 3.50
N LEU A 141 -19.65 -18.00 3.02
CA LEU A 141 -20.77 -17.35 3.67
C LEU A 141 -21.77 -18.42 4.12
N SER A 142 -21.97 -18.53 5.42
CA SER A 142 -22.97 -19.40 6.03
C SER A 142 -24.21 -18.59 6.39
N VAL A 143 -25.38 -19.03 5.94
CA VAL A 143 -26.69 -18.42 6.26
C VAL A 143 -27.48 -19.43 7.09
N SER A 144 -27.86 -19.04 8.30
CA SER A 144 -28.73 -19.84 9.19
C SER A 144 -29.99 -19.06 9.55
N GLU A 145 -31.10 -19.76 9.73
CA GLU A 145 -32.36 -19.19 10.20
C GLU A 145 -32.71 -19.77 11.56
N GLU A 146 -33.06 -18.89 12.50
CA GLU A 146 -33.56 -19.27 13.82
C GLU A 146 -34.61 -18.24 14.27
N ASN A 147 -35.83 -18.71 14.56
CA ASN A 147 -36.94 -17.87 15.05
C ASN A 147 -37.26 -16.66 14.15
N GLY A 148 -37.11 -16.78 12.83
CA GLY A 148 -37.33 -15.71 11.86
C GLY A 148 -36.15 -14.75 11.70
N VAL A 149 -35.02 -14.98 12.38
CA VAL A 149 -33.79 -14.19 12.23
C VAL A 149 -32.81 -14.95 11.34
N TYR A 150 -32.38 -14.31 10.25
CA TYR A 150 -31.40 -14.84 9.31
C TYR A 150 -30.01 -14.31 9.66
N SER A 151 -29.18 -15.17 10.24
CA SER A 151 -27.80 -14.84 10.61
C SER A 151 -26.85 -15.19 9.48
N TRP A 152 -26.06 -14.22 9.03
CA TRP A 152 -25.06 -14.39 7.99
C TRP A 152 -23.67 -14.36 8.62
N ARG A 153 -22.87 -15.39 8.38
CA ARG A 153 -21.54 -15.57 8.98
C ARG A 153 -20.47 -15.78 7.93
N VAL A 154 -19.30 -15.20 8.17
CA VAL A 154 -18.09 -15.47 7.39
C VAL A 154 -17.06 -16.08 8.32
N ASN A 155 -16.57 -17.28 8.00
CA ASN A 155 -15.66 -18.04 8.87
C ASN A 155 -16.17 -18.13 10.33
N SER A 156 -17.47 -18.37 10.52
CA SER A 156 -18.17 -18.44 11.82
C SER A 156 -18.43 -17.11 12.55
N GLU A 157 -17.86 -16.01 12.08
CA GLU A 157 -18.10 -14.67 12.63
C GLU A 157 -19.40 -14.08 12.06
N ILE A 158 -20.32 -13.63 12.92
CA ILE A 158 -21.57 -12.97 12.48
C ILE A 158 -21.24 -11.64 11.80
N ARG A 159 -21.80 -11.43 10.61
CA ARG A 159 -21.68 -10.18 9.84
C ARG A 159 -22.95 -9.35 9.90
N VAL A 160 -24.11 -10.01 9.89
CA VAL A 160 -25.43 -9.37 9.95
C VAL A 160 -26.51 -10.36 10.37
N GLU A 161 -27.57 -9.86 11.00
CA GLU A 161 -28.81 -10.58 11.33
C GLU A 161 -30.02 -9.86 10.73
N LEU A 162 -30.76 -10.52 9.83
CA LEU A 162 -31.85 -9.93 9.05
C LEU A 162 -33.22 -10.51 9.45
N ASP A 163 -34.28 -9.71 9.36
CA ASP A 163 -35.66 -10.13 9.68
C ASP A 163 -36.39 -10.79 8.50
N SER A 164 -35.76 -10.78 7.32
CA SER A 164 -36.32 -11.34 6.09
C SER A 164 -35.22 -12.00 5.26
N PRO A 165 -35.51 -13.13 4.58
CA PRO A 165 -34.52 -13.81 3.76
C PRO A 165 -34.24 -13.06 2.47
N SER A 166 -33.00 -12.63 2.26
CA SER A 166 -32.46 -12.32 0.92
C SER A 166 -31.74 -13.52 0.30
N LEU A 167 -31.41 -14.52 1.12
CA LEU A 167 -30.84 -15.81 0.76
C LEU A 167 -31.52 -16.89 1.59
N ALA A 168 -31.64 -18.09 1.03
CA ALA A 168 -32.07 -19.26 1.79
C ALA A 168 -30.98 -19.68 2.79
N ALA A 169 -31.36 -20.40 3.85
CA ALA A 169 -30.38 -21.00 4.74
C ALA A 169 -29.51 -22.01 3.97
N GLY A 170 -28.19 -21.94 4.16
CA GLY A 170 -27.22 -22.72 3.40
C GLY A 170 -25.83 -22.09 3.39
N GLU A 171 -24.94 -22.71 2.63
CA GLU A 171 -23.56 -22.25 2.42
C GLU A 171 -23.42 -21.65 1.03
N TYR A 172 -22.62 -20.59 0.93
CA TYR A 172 -22.37 -19.82 -0.29
C TYR A 172 -20.90 -19.38 -0.36
N THR A 173 -20.45 -18.96 -1.54
CA THR A 173 -19.15 -18.28 -1.71
C THR A 173 -19.38 -16.80 -1.99
N LEU A 174 -18.69 -15.91 -1.28
CA LEU A 174 -18.69 -14.47 -1.59
C LEU A 174 -17.83 -14.20 -2.82
N CYS A 175 -18.43 -13.69 -3.90
CA CYS A 175 -17.77 -13.58 -5.20
C CYS A 175 -17.36 -12.16 -5.57
N ALA A 176 -18.21 -11.19 -5.25
CA ALA A 176 -17.89 -9.78 -5.43
C ALA A 176 -18.61 -8.94 -4.38
N VAL A 177 -17.94 -7.90 -3.92
CA VAL A 177 -18.47 -6.99 -2.89
C VAL A 177 -18.14 -5.55 -3.27
N SER A 178 -19.17 -4.70 -3.30
CA SER A 178 -19.04 -3.25 -3.26
C SER A 178 -19.12 -2.79 -1.82
N GLU A 179 -18.14 -1.98 -1.41
CA GLU A 179 -17.96 -1.52 -0.03
C GLU A 179 -18.81 -0.29 0.27
N SER A 180 -20.12 -0.48 0.27
CA SER A 180 -21.12 0.50 0.65
C SER A 180 -22.36 -0.24 1.12
N VAL A 181 -23.19 0.41 1.94
CA VAL A 181 -24.54 -0.07 2.22
C VAL A 181 -25.30 -0.06 0.89
N ASP A 182 -26.10 -1.10 0.68
CA ASP A 182 -26.80 -1.40 -0.56
C ASP A 182 -25.90 -1.57 -1.79
N GLY A 183 -24.58 -1.64 -1.61
CA GLY A 183 -23.63 -1.92 -2.67
C GLY A 183 -23.85 -3.31 -3.26
N MET A 184 -23.42 -3.54 -4.50
CA MET A 184 -23.53 -4.86 -5.12
C MET A 184 -22.82 -5.95 -4.30
N LEU A 185 -23.54 -7.05 -4.06
CA LEU A 185 -23.03 -8.27 -3.44
C LEU A 185 -23.36 -9.44 -4.38
N LEU A 186 -22.33 -10.13 -4.87
CA LEU A 186 -22.52 -11.34 -5.68
C LEU A 186 -22.10 -12.56 -4.86
N VAL A 187 -22.97 -13.56 -4.81
CA VAL A 187 -22.70 -14.84 -4.17
C VAL A 187 -22.85 -15.99 -5.16
N GLY A 188 -21.99 -16.99 -5.05
CA GLY A 188 -22.06 -18.23 -5.82
C GLY A 188 -22.59 -19.39 -4.99
N ALA A 189 -22.91 -20.50 -5.65
CA ALA A 189 -23.18 -21.76 -4.97
C ALA A 189 -21.99 -22.18 -4.08
N PRO A 190 -22.21 -23.02 -3.05
CA PRO A 190 -21.12 -23.41 -2.16
C PRO A 190 -20.00 -24.11 -2.92
N ASN A 191 -18.75 -23.67 -2.69
CA ASN A 191 -17.54 -24.10 -3.41
C ASN A 191 -17.53 -23.81 -4.92
N ASP A 192 -18.45 -22.99 -5.43
CA ASP A 192 -18.39 -22.51 -6.82
C ASP A 192 -17.24 -21.50 -6.98
N ALA A 193 -16.59 -21.55 -8.13
CA ALA A 193 -15.55 -20.61 -8.55
C ALA A 193 -16.15 -19.29 -9.07
N CYS A 194 -17.32 -18.89 -8.55
CA CYS A 194 -18.06 -17.70 -8.93
C CYS A 194 -18.50 -17.70 -10.40
N THR A 195 -19.06 -18.82 -10.86
CA THR A 195 -19.54 -19.03 -12.23
C THR A 195 -21.05 -18.77 -12.35
N ASP A 196 -21.84 -19.23 -11.38
CA ASP A 196 -23.29 -19.01 -11.31
C ASP A 196 -23.60 -18.08 -10.13
N LEU A 197 -23.93 -16.82 -10.44
CA LEU A 197 -24.00 -15.74 -9.45
C LEU A 197 -25.44 -15.34 -9.12
N THR A 198 -25.72 -15.26 -7.84
CA THR A 198 -26.89 -14.55 -7.30
C THR A 198 -26.48 -13.13 -6.93
N SER A 199 -27.22 -12.14 -7.44
CA SER A 199 -26.99 -10.73 -7.15
C SER A 199 -27.89 -10.26 -6.01
N LEU A 200 -27.28 -9.60 -5.03
CA LEU A 200 -27.87 -9.09 -3.80
C LEU A 200 -27.30 -7.70 -3.53
N THR A 201 -27.82 -7.06 -2.49
CA THR A 201 -27.25 -5.84 -1.91
C THR A 201 -26.47 -6.15 -0.64
N ASN A 202 -25.38 -5.42 -0.40
CA ASN A 202 -24.56 -5.50 0.79
C ASN A 202 -25.30 -4.81 1.94
N PRO A 203 -25.84 -5.57 2.91
CA PRO A 203 -26.70 -4.99 3.90
C PRO A 203 -25.91 -4.10 4.86
N THR A 204 -26.62 -3.18 5.52
CA THR A 204 -26.09 -2.52 6.71
C THR A 204 -25.85 -3.57 7.80
N ILE A 205 -24.78 -3.40 8.58
CA ILE A 205 -24.53 -4.20 9.77
C ILE A 205 -25.68 -3.96 10.73
N VAL A 206 -26.23 -5.05 11.22
CA VAL A 206 -27.27 -5.02 12.20
C VAL A 206 -27.29 -6.33 12.97
N PHE A 207 -27.51 -6.24 14.29
CA PHE A 207 -27.67 -7.37 15.19
C PHE A 207 -29.05 -7.28 15.85
N ARG A 208 -29.68 -8.44 16.02
CA ARG A 208 -31.02 -8.67 16.55
C ARG A 208 -30.98 -9.48 17.85
N SER A 209 -30.09 -10.46 17.94
CA SER A 209 -29.95 -11.26 19.14
C SER A 209 -29.39 -10.41 20.28
N GLN A 210 -30.08 -10.42 21.43
CA GLN A 210 -29.66 -9.66 22.61
C GLN A 210 -28.24 -10.07 23.05
N ALA A 211 -27.92 -11.37 22.92
CA ALA A 211 -26.58 -11.87 23.19
C ALA A 211 -25.50 -11.25 22.28
N ALA A 212 -25.77 -11.07 20.99
CA ALA A 212 -24.84 -10.37 20.10
C ALA A 212 -24.73 -8.89 20.49
N ILE A 213 -25.86 -8.23 20.77
CA ILE A 213 -25.91 -6.81 21.15
C ILE A 213 -25.15 -6.55 22.46
N ASP A 214 -25.31 -7.43 23.47
CA ASP A 214 -24.66 -7.31 24.77
C ASP A 214 -23.15 -7.51 24.69
N ALA A 215 -22.66 -8.21 23.66
CA ALA A 215 -21.24 -8.39 23.39
C ALA A 215 -20.60 -7.18 22.66
N LEU A 216 -21.39 -6.22 22.18
CA LEU A 216 -20.88 -5.07 21.43
C LEU A 216 -20.39 -3.97 22.35
N PHE A 217 -19.41 -3.21 21.86
CA PHE A 217 -19.02 -1.97 22.49
C PHE A 217 -20.05 -0.86 22.21
N LEU A 218 -20.69 -0.32 23.25
CA LEU A 218 -21.54 0.86 23.13
C LEU A 218 -20.67 2.12 23.16
N LEU A 219 -20.77 2.98 22.14
CA LEU A 219 -20.13 4.30 22.08
C LEU A 219 -21.14 5.39 22.50
N PRO A 220 -21.00 5.97 23.70
CA PRO A 220 -21.82 7.11 24.14
C PRO A 220 -21.66 8.32 23.22
N ALA A 221 -22.74 9.03 22.93
CA ALA A 221 -22.70 10.24 22.10
C ALA A 221 -21.82 11.35 22.71
N SER A 222 -21.65 11.35 24.03
CA SER A 222 -20.78 12.29 24.74
C SER A 222 -19.29 11.92 24.69
N SER A 223 -18.94 10.69 24.28
CA SER A 223 -17.56 10.18 24.35
C SER A 223 -16.77 10.40 23.07
N ALA A 224 -17.38 10.31 21.88
CA ALA A 224 -16.74 10.64 20.61
C ALA A 224 -17.78 10.74 19.50
N THR A 225 -17.37 11.35 18.40
CA THR A 225 -18.15 11.41 17.16
C THR A 225 -17.46 10.55 16.10
N LEU A 226 -18.26 9.94 15.23
CA LEU A 226 -17.80 9.33 13.99
C LEU A 226 -17.95 10.34 12.86
N THR A 227 -16.83 10.81 12.33
CA THR A 227 -16.79 11.80 11.26
C THR A 227 -16.75 11.10 9.90
N PRO A 228 -17.73 11.30 9.00
CA PRO A 228 -17.74 10.67 7.67
C PRO A 228 -16.49 10.98 6.85
N ILE A 229 -16.02 10.00 6.09
CA ILE A 229 -14.86 10.17 5.21
C ILE A 229 -15.32 10.67 3.84
N ALA A 230 -14.84 11.85 3.45
CA ALA A 230 -15.17 12.42 2.13
C ALA A 230 -14.78 11.47 0.99
N GLY A 231 -15.73 11.19 0.09
CA GLY A 231 -15.51 10.32 -1.06
C GLY A 231 -15.51 8.81 -0.75
N VAL A 232 -15.83 8.42 0.49
CA VAL A 232 -15.93 7.01 0.88
C VAL A 232 -17.32 6.77 1.48
N ALA A 233 -18.13 5.96 0.79
CA ALA A 233 -19.48 5.65 1.25
C ALA A 233 -19.45 4.85 2.56
N ASP A 234 -20.38 5.17 3.46
CA ASP A 234 -20.69 4.40 4.67
C ASP A 234 -19.49 4.12 5.59
N ALA A 235 -18.49 4.99 5.55
CA ALA A 235 -17.29 4.90 6.35
C ALA A 235 -17.02 6.21 7.09
N ALA A 236 -16.50 6.09 8.30
CA ALA A 236 -16.19 7.20 9.17
C ALA A 236 -14.85 6.98 9.88
N VAL A 237 -14.28 8.06 10.40
CA VAL A 237 -13.17 8.02 11.36
C VAL A 237 -13.68 8.38 12.74
N LEU A 238 -13.15 7.71 13.76
CA LEU A 238 -13.41 8.04 15.15
C LEU A 238 -12.62 9.31 15.52
N ASP A 239 -13.29 10.33 16.02
CA ASP A 239 -12.61 11.48 16.61
C ASP A 239 -11.93 11.10 17.92
N ALA A 240 -11.09 11.98 18.46
CA ALA A 240 -10.47 11.72 19.76
C ALA A 240 -11.55 11.51 20.83
N LEU A 241 -11.43 10.42 21.59
CA LEU A 241 -12.32 10.13 22.71
C LEU A 241 -12.18 11.24 23.77
N VAL A 242 -13.32 11.76 24.23
CA VAL A 242 -13.45 12.84 25.19
C VAL A 242 -13.72 12.26 26.58
N GLY A 243 -12.87 12.68 27.53
CA GLY A 243 -12.85 12.17 28.90
C GLY A 243 -11.98 10.91 29.04
N GLU A 244 -11.57 10.62 30.27
CA GLU A 244 -11.24 9.25 30.65
C GLU A 244 -12.49 8.66 31.32
N PRO A 245 -13.37 7.96 30.61
CA PRO A 245 -14.19 6.99 31.28
C PRO A 245 -13.34 5.73 31.44
N THR A 246 -13.71 4.94 32.44
CA THR A 246 -13.57 3.49 32.46
C THR A 246 -14.07 2.87 31.15
N LEU A 247 -13.35 3.05 30.05
CA LEU A 247 -13.62 2.39 28.78
C LEU A 247 -13.18 0.93 28.98
N PRO A 248 -14.07 -0.05 28.74
CA PRO A 248 -13.65 -1.44 28.59
C PRO A 248 -12.51 -1.53 27.56
N PRO A 249 -11.63 -2.52 27.65
CA PRO A 249 -10.54 -2.68 26.69
C PRO A 249 -11.12 -2.67 25.28
N CYS A 250 -10.59 -1.80 24.43
CA CYS A 250 -11.04 -1.59 23.06
C CYS A 250 -10.58 -2.71 22.13
N THR A 251 -10.94 -3.93 22.49
CA THR A 251 -10.63 -5.18 21.79
C THR A 251 -11.74 -5.58 20.82
N GLU A 252 -12.91 -4.93 20.87
CA GLU A 252 -14.06 -5.27 20.04
C GLU A 252 -13.91 -4.76 18.60
N SER A 253 -14.29 -5.62 17.64
CA SER A 253 -14.31 -5.29 16.21
C SER A 253 -15.58 -4.57 15.77
N ILE A 254 -16.57 -4.43 16.65
CA ILE A 254 -17.87 -3.83 16.35
C ILE A 254 -18.26 -2.89 17.49
N LEU A 255 -18.68 -1.69 17.12
CA LEU A 255 -19.33 -0.75 18.02
C LEU A 255 -20.78 -0.50 17.64
N ARG A 256 -21.57 -0.10 18.62
CA ARG A 256 -22.94 0.41 18.48
C ARG A 256 -22.96 1.84 19.00
N THR A 257 -23.53 2.77 18.25
CA THR A 257 -23.77 4.14 18.72
C THR A 257 -25.09 4.23 19.50
N GLU A 258 -25.27 5.25 20.33
CA GLU A 258 -26.57 5.52 21.00
C GLU A 258 -27.74 5.66 20.02
N GLY A 259 -27.48 6.09 18.78
CA GLY A 259 -28.45 6.12 17.68
C GLY A 259 -28.86 4.75 17.15
N SER A 260 -28.36 3.66 17.75
CA SER A 260 -28.54 2.27 17.30
C SER A 260 -27.95 1.95 15.93
N GLU A 261 -26.99 2.74 15.45
CA GLU A 261 -26.18 2.37 14.29
C GLU A 261 -25.03 1.46 14.71
N PHE A 262 -24.73 0.47 13.87
CA PHE A 262 -23.65 -0.47 14.08
C PHE A 262 -22.51 -0.17 13.12
N TRP A 263 -21.29 -0.29 13.63
CA TRP A 263 -20.08 0.00 12.89
C TRP A 263 -19.04 -1.08 13.13
N ARG A 264 -18.41 -1.54 12.07
CA ARG A 264 -17.31 -2.50 12.13
C ARG A 264 -15.98 -1.79 11.96
N PHE A 265 -15.01 -2.19 12.77
CA PHE A 265 -13.66 -1.69 12.74
C PHE A 265 -12.94 -2.13 11.45
N ASP A 266 -12.34 -1.17 10.77
CA ASP A 266 -11.55 -1.34 9.55
C ASP A 266 -10.07 -1.14 9.91
N GLY A 267 -9.36 -2.24 10.16
CA GLY A 267 -7.95 -2.24 10.56
C GLY A 267 -7.05 -1.57 9.54
N ARG A 268 -6.37 -0.49 9.92
CA ARG A 268 -5.49 0.28 9.05
C ARG A 268 -4.06 0.33 9.55
N LEU A 269 -3.11 0.39 8.62
CA LEU A 269 -1.69 0.55 8.95
C LEU A 269 -1.47 1.80 9.81
N HIS A 270 -0.85 1.60 10.96
CA HIS A 270 -0.33 2.64 11.81
C HIS A 270 1.19 2.73 11.63
N LEU A 271 1.65 3.88 11.13
CA LEU A 271 3.07 4.19 11.01
C LEU A 271 3.50 5.05 12.19
N GLU A 272 4.51 4.60 12.92
CA GLU A 272 5.12 5.39 13.97
C GLU A 272 6.08 6.42 13.38
N GLN A 273 6.04 7.64 13.92
CA GLN A 273 6.97 8.68 13.55
C GLN A 273 8.33 8.39 14.20
N ASN A 274 9.32 8.07 13.37
CA ASN A 274 10.67 7.79 13.82
C ASN A 274 11.61 8.87 13.28
N THR A 275 12.04 9.79 14.16
CA THR A 275 12.97 10.88 13.81
C THR A 275 14.28 10.73 14.56
N LEU A 276 15.35 11.40 14.10
CA LEU A 276 16.64 11.35 14.79
C LEU A 276 16.61 12.05 16.16
N ASP A 277 15.79 13.10 16.27
CA ASP A 277 15.67 13.89 17.49
C ASP A 277 14.67 13.28 18.49
N SER A 278 13.65 12.58 17.96
CA SER A 278 12.68 11.80 18.72
C SER A 278 12.53 10.42 18.08
N PRO A 279 13.40 9.44 18.41
CA PRO A 279 13.30 8.09 17.89
C PRO A 279 12.03 7.42 18.41
N ALA A 280 11.40 6.60 17.57
CA ALA A 280 10.25 5.82 18.01
C ALA A 280 10.70 4.86 19.14
N ALA A 281 9.94 4.83 20.24
CA ALA A 281 10.23 3.94 21.37
C ALA A 281 9.94 2.46 21.04
N GLY A 282 9.41 2.18 19.85
CA GLY A 282 8.72 0.94 19.55
C GLY A 282 7.34 1.00 20.18
N ALA A 283 6.31 0.67 19.42
CA ALA A 283 4.96 0.62 19.94
C ALA A 283 4.94 -0.16 21.26
N GLU A 284 4.42 0.44 22.33
CA GLU A 284 3.73 -0.28 23.42
C GLU A 284 2.42 -0.90 22.90
N SER A 285 2.40 -1.32 21.63
CA SER A 285 1.41 -2.23 21.14
C SER A 285 1.90 -3.59 21.57
N GLU A 286 1.02 -4.34 22.22
CA GLU A 286 1.07 -5.77 22.51
C GLU A 286 1.18 -6.60 21.21
N LEU A 287 1.98 -6.14 20.25
CA LEU A 287 2.44 -6.89 19.13
C LEU A 287 3.43 -7.87 19.72
N THR A 288 2.97 -9.09 19.85
CA THR A 288 3.76 -10.31 20.01
C THR A 288 4.70 -10.53 18.81
N TYR A 289 5.34 -9.48 18.29
CA TYR A 289 6.66 -9.65 17.69
C TYR A 289 7.61 -9.89 18.85
N LYS A 290 7.99 -11.16 19.03
CA LYS A 290 9.16 -11.56 19.82
C LYS A 290 10.20 -10.45 19.77
N SER A 291 10.35 -9.71 20.87
CA SER A 291 11.61 -9.26 21.47
C SER A 291 12.80 -9.27 20.48
N GLY A 292 12.73 -8.43 19.47
CA GLY A 292 13.71 -8.38 18.40
C GLY A 292 14.11 -6.94 18.26
N CYS A 293 15.21 -6.57 18.91
CA CYS A 293 15.77 -5.24 18.79
C CYS A 293 15.93 -4.87 17.31
N PRO A 294 15.31 -3.76 16.84
CA PRO A 294 15.43 -3.38 15.45
C PRO A 294 16.91 -3.12 15.13
N ASN A 295 17.53 -4.04 14.40
CA ASN A 295 18.94 -3.98 14.08
C ASN A 295 19.11 -3.13 12.81
N VAL A 296 19.13 -1.81 12.98
CA VAL A 296 19.40 -0.88 11.88
C VAL A 296 20.91 -0.79 11.68
N ALA A 297 21.39 -1.25 10.52
CA ALA A 297 22.80 -1.15 10.17
C ALA A 297 23.27 0.32 10.22
N LYS A 298 24.41 0.58 10.85
CA LYS A 298 25.03 1.92 10.85
C LYS A 298 25.42 2.29 9.42
N THR A 299 24.77 3.31 8.87
CA THR A 299 25.14 3.90 7.58
C THR A 299 25.88 5.21 7.81
N PHE A 300 26.48 5.78 6.76
CA PHE A 300 27.12 7.11 6.85
C PHE A 300 26.15 8.21 7.31
N LEU A 301 24.84 8.05 7.03
CA LEU A 301 23.78 8.98 7.43
C LEU A 301 23.41 8.86 8.91
N THR A 302 23.52 7.67 9.51
CA THR A 302 22.99 7.38 10.84
C THR A 302 24.08 7.21 11.91
N ARG A 303 25.35 7.02 11.51
CA ARG A 303 26.47 6.68 12.41
C ARG A 303 26.66 7.63 13.59
N GLY A 304 26.50 8.94 13.38
CA GLY A 304 26.70 9.96 14.42
C GLY A 304 25.47 10.26 15.27
N LYS A 305 24.30 9.72 14.91
CA LYS A 305 23.01 10.02 15.56
C LYS A 305 22.26 8.78 16.07
N CYS A 306 22.75 7.57 15.78
CA CYS A 306 22.19 6.34 16.33
C CYS A 306 22.32 6.31 17.86
N LYS A 307 21.18 6.18 18.55
CA LYS A 307 21.11 5.87 19.98
C LYS A 307 20.68 4.41 20.18
N LEU A 308 21.31 3.72 21.12
CA LEU A 308 20.85 2.40 21.57
C LEU A 308 19.55 2.60 22.37
N GLN A 309 18.53 1.80 22.08
CA GLN A 309 17.36 1.72 22.97
C GLN A 309 17.75 0.97 24.26
N GLU A 310 17.36 1.52 25.41
CA GLU A 310 17.65 0.93 26.73
C GLU A 310 17.00 -0.44 26.91
N THR A 311 15.85 -0.67 26.28
CA THR A 311 15.12 -1.95 26.24
C THR A 311 15.85 -3.05 25.46
N CYS A 312 16.94 -2.71 24.78
CA CYS A 312 17.71 -3.56 23.89
C CYS A 312 19.16 -3.81 24.32
N ALA A 313 19.55 -3.30 25.48
CA ALA A 313 20.81 -3.68 26.11
C ALA A 313 20.64 -5.03 26.83
N PRO A 314 21.60 -5.98 26.72
CA PRO A 314 21.55 -7.17 27.56
C PRO A 314 21.63 -6.74 29.03
N LEU A 315 20.59 -6.99 29.81
CA LEU A 315 20.51 -6.63 31.22
C LEU A 315 21.45 -7.46 32.12
N VAL A 316 22.17 -8.44 31.58
CA VAL A 316 23.11 -9.26 32.35
C VAL A 316 24.32 -9.64 31.49
N PHE A 317 25.49 -9.07 31.77
CA PHE A 317 26.77 -9.68 31.41
C PHE A 317 27.16 -10.65 32.53
N GLY A 318 26.65 -11.88 32.46
CA GLY A 318 27.09 -12.96 33.32
C GLY A 318 28.22 -13.71 32.63
N SER A 319 29.46 -13.57 33.11
CA SER A 319 30.54 -14.48 32.74
C SER A 319 30.20 -15.88 33.28
N GLN A 320 29.86 -16.82 32.41
CA GLN A 320 29.98 -18.23 32.79
C GLN A 320 31.47 -18.57 32.83
N LEU A 321 31.98 -18.72 34.06
CA LEU A 321 33.12 -19.56 34.38
C LEU A 321 32.60 -20.95 34.73
#